data_AF-A0A7S1FU27-F1
#
_entry.id   AF-A0A7S1FU27-F1
#
_cell.length_a   1.000
_cell.length_b   1.000
_cell.length_c   1.000
_cell.angle_alpha   90.00
_cell.angle_beta   90.00
_cell.angle_gamma   90.00
#
_symmetry.space_group_name_H-M   'P 1'
#
loop_
_entity.id
_entity.type
_entity.pdbx_description
1 polymer ?
#
loop_
_entity_poly.entity_id
_entity_poly.type
_entity_poly.pdbx_seq_one_letter_code
_entity_poly.pdbx_strand_id
1 'polypeptide(L)'
;MSAGDGTSAAHAGAQIRDLDRAEWDRHHSPNPSTGIPIALYTDENPATTIKGTGFRDREMAERTIVLTSQSGVRYKQYWTIRAMRERAAHHPSQTKSMREAMEVFDDWIPSYQ
;
A
#
# COMPACT_ATOMS: atom_id res chain seq x y z
N MET A 1 22.24 -29.92 -52.26
CA MET A 1 22.33 -30.18 -50.80
C MET A 1 21.30 -29.27 -50.15
N SER A 2 20.06 -29.75 -50.06
CA SER A 2 19.41 -30.27 -48.82
C SER A 2 18.95 -29.12 -47.92
N ALA A 3 17.64 -28.79 -47.94
CA ALA A 3 16.59 -29.30 -47.03
C ALA A 3 16.64 -28.51 -45.69
N GLY A 4 15.58 -28.04 -45.05
CA GLY A 4 14.11 -28.15 -45.14
C GLY A 4 13.54 -27.06 -44.20
N ASP A 5 12.31 -26.62 -44.43
CA ASP A 5 11.12 -26.91 -43.62
C ASP A 5 11.17 -26.54 -42.13
N GLY A 6 10.14 -25.80 -41.69
CA GLY A 6 9.42 -26.18 -40.47
C GLY A 6 9.29 -25.15 -39.33
N THR A 7 8.07 -24.62 -39.21
CA THR A 7 7.23 -24.74 -38.00
C THR A 7 7.51 -23.88 -36.75
N SER A 8 6.60 -22.93 -36.54
CA SER A 8 5.76 -22.66 -35.34
C SER A 8 6.34 -22.58 -33.92
N ALA A 9 5.95 -21.48 -33.25
CA ALA A 9 5.54 -21.33 -31.85
C ALA A 9 6.47 -21.81 -30.72
N ALA A 10 6.82 -20.88 -29.81
CA ALA A 10 6.38 -20.94 -28.40
C ALA A 10 7.03 -19.83 -27.56
N HIS A 11 6.24 -19.36 -26.60
CA HIS A 11 6.57 -18.50 -25.47
C HIS A 11 7.95 -18.71 -24.85
N ALA A 12 8.62 -17.60 -24.52
CA ALA A 12 9.64 -17.57 -23.47
C ALA A 12 9.55 -16.26 -22.67
N GLY A 13 8.47 -16.13 -21.91
CA GLY A 13 8.49 -15.31 -20.70
C GLY A 13 9.32 -16.06 -19.66
N ALA A 14 10.56 -15.65 -19.45
CA ALA A 14 11.37 -16.16 -18.35
C ALA A 14 12.44 -15.15 -17.94
N GLN A 15 12.62 -15.05 -16.62
CA GLN A 15 13.72 -14.41 -15.88
C GLN A 15 13.44 -13.03 -15.23
N ILE A 16 12.44 -12.98 -14.35
CA ILE A 16 12.45 -12.06 -13.19
C ILE A 16 11.96 -12.83 -11.96
N ARG A 17 12.72 -13.78 -11.39
CA ARG A 17 12.26 -14.47 -10.16
C ARG A 17 13.31 -14.83 -9.10
N ASP A 18 14.62 -14.78 -9.39
CA ASP A 18 15.60 -15.28 -8.40
C ASP A 18 16.52 -14.20 -7.80
N LEU A 19 16.86 -13.15 -8.56
CA LEU A 19 17.68 -12.05 -8.05
C LEU A 19 16.94 -11.16 -7.04
N ASP A 20 15.61 -11.14 -7.11
CA ASP A 20 14.74 -10.34 -6.23
C ASP A 20 14.62 -10.96 -4.82
N ARG A 21 14.66 -12.30 -4.69
CA ARG A 21 14.48 -13.00 -3.41
C ARG A 21 15.70 -12.92 -2.51
N ALA A 22 16.91 -13.07 -3.06
CA ALA A 22 18.14 -12.98 -2.27
C ALA A 22 18.44 -11.55 -1.83
N GLU A 23 18.02 -10.56 -2.63
CA GLU A 23 18.10 -9.15 -2.26
C GLU A 23 17.04 -8.80 -1.21
N TRP A 24 15.82 -9.34 -1.36
CA TRP A 24 14.77 -9.29 -0.35
C TRP A 24 15.22 -9.84 1.00
N ASP A 25 15.79 -11.05 1.05
CA ASP A 25 16.19 -11.69 2.30
C ASP A 25 17.33 -10.95 3.03
N ARG A 26 18.22 -10.27 2.29
CA ARG A 26 19.28 -9.42 2.88
C ARG A 26 18.73 -8.18 3.59
N HIS A 27 17.63 -7.62 3.09
CA HIS A 27 17.00 -6.43 3.66
C HIS A 27 15.95 -6.73 4.74
N HIS A 28 15.46 -7.97 4.82
CA HIS A 28 14.36 -8.38 5.72
C HIS A 28 14.78 -9.40 6.79
N SER A 29 16.07 -9.52 7.09
CA SER A 29 16.53 -10.48 8.10
C SER A 29 16.15 -9.98 9.51
N PRO A 30 15.33 -10.72 10.28
CA PRO A 30 14.97 -10.32 11.64
C PRO A 30 16.18 -10.40 12.57
N ASN A 31 16.17 -9.64 13.66
CA ASN A 31 17.20 -9.71 14.70
C ASN A 31 17.33 -11.17 15.20
N PRO A 32 18.53 -11.79 15.12
CA PRO A 32 18.72 -13.21 15.40
C PRO A 32 18.50 -13.60 16.88
N SER A 33 18.28 -12.64 17.79
CA SER A 33 18.12 -12.90 19.22
C SER A 33 16.67 -13.07 19.69
N THR A 34 15.67 -12.50 19.01
CA THR A 34 14.28 -12.44 19.52
C THR A 34 13.19 -12.52 18.45
N GLY A 35 13.48 -12.29 17.17
CA GLY A 35 12.47 -12.36 16.11
C GLY A 35 11.36 -11.29 16.18
N ILE A 36 11.50 -10.29 17.06
CA ILE A 36 10.54 -9.19 17.24
C ILE A 36 11.13 -7.92 16.61
N PRO A 37 10.40 -7.21 15.72
CA PRO A 37 10.82 -5.92 15.20
C PRO A 37 11.05 -4.92 16.33
N ILE A 38 12.23 -4.31 16.35
CA ILE A 38 12.73 -3.48 17.47
C ILE A 38 12.04 -2.12 17.61
N ALA A 39 11.21 -1.71 16.65
CA ALA A 39 10.41 -0.49 16.76
C ALA A 39 9.01 -0.66 16.14
N LEU A 40 7.98 -0.37 16.94
CA LEU A 40 6.56 -0.43 16.56
C LEU A 40 6.16 0.69 15.55
N TYR A 41 7.11 1.57 15.19
CA TYR A 41 6.91 2.76 14.36
C TYR A 41 7.98 2.96 13.29
N THR A 42 8.88 1.99 13.06
CA THR A 42 9.77 2.05 11.92
C THR A 42 8.98 1.64 10.68
N ASP A 43 9.02 2.48 9.64
CA ASP A 43 8.51 2.18 8.29
C ASP A 43 9.43 1.12 7.66
N GLU A 44 9.47 -0.09 8.23
CA GLU A 44 10.38 -1.19 7.85
C GLU A 44 9.94 -1.90 6.56
N ASN A 45 8.93 -1.39 5.88
CA ASN A 45 8.51 -1.89 4.58
C ASN A 45 8.14 -0.75 3.61
N PRO A 46 9.11 0.12 3.25
CA PRO A 46 8.84 1.26 2.37
C PRO A 46 8.37 0.82 0.98
N ALA A 47 8.61 -0.43 0.58
CA ALA A 47 8.19 -1.01 -0.69
C ALA A 47 6.69 -1.28 -0.76
N THR A 48 6.03 -1.57 0.37
CA THR A 48 4.58 -1.86 0.42
C THR A 48 3.76 -0.75 1.09
N THR A 49 4.42 0.23 1.72
CA THR A 49 3.76 1.42 2.27
C THR A 49 3.24 2.32 1.16
N ILE A 50 1.92 2.50 1.09
CA ILE A 50 1.26 3.45 0.17
C ILE A 50 1.63 4.88 0.60
N LYS A 51 2.57 5.50 -0.11
CA LYS A 51 2.99 6.88 0.12
C LYS A 51 1.90 7.87 -0.33
N GLY A 52 1.82 9.03 0.33
CA GLY A 52 0.91 10.12 -0.05
C GLY A 52 -0.51 10.01 0.52
N THR A 53 -0.74 9.12 1.49
CA THR A 53 -1.98 9.08 2.27
C THR A 53 -1.96 10.14 3.39
N GLY A 54 -3.13 10.68 3.77
CA GLY A 54 -3.23 11.68 4.83
C GLY A 54 -4.62 12.29 5.00
N PHE A 55 -4.73 13.23 5.94
CA PHE A 55 -6.00 13.86 6.36
C PHE A 55 -5.87 15.38 6.57
N ARG A 56 -4.86 16.01 5.97
CA ARG A 56 -4.57 17.45 6.18
C ARG A 56 -5.70 18.35 5.66
N ASP A 57 -6.31 17.97 4.54
CA ASP A 57 -7.32 18.73 3.80
C ASP A 57 -8.20 17.76 2.98
N ARG A 58 -9.29 18.28 2.41
CA ARG A 58 -10.25 17.52 1.59
C ARG A 58 -9.59 16.83 0.39
N GLU A 59 -8.72 17.52 -0.34
CA GLU A 59 -8.03 16.96 -1.52
C GLU A 59 -7.17 15.74 -1.14
N MET A 60 -6.44 15.84 -0.02
CA MET A 60 -5.64 14.74 0.51
C MET A 60 -6.49 13.55 0.97
N ALA A 61 -7.69 13.80 1.51
CA ALA A 61 -8.62 12.74 1.88
C ALA A 61 -9.13 11.98 0.64
N GLU A 62 -9.56 12.70 -0.39
CA GLU A 62 -9.98 12.12 -1.67
C GLU A 62 -8.84 11.32 -2.31
N ARG A 63 -7.63 11.89 -2.34
CA ARG A 63 -6.43 11.20 -2.83
C ARG A 63 -6.15 9.93 -2.05
N THR A 64 -6.34 9.94 -0.73
CA THR A 64 -6.16 8.76 0.12
C THR A 64 -7.13 7.64 -0.23
N ILE A 65 -8.40 7.97 -0.50
CA ILE A 65 -9.41 7.00 -0.93
C ILE A 65 -9.00 6.35 -2.25
N VAL A 66 -8.55 7.15 -3.22
CA VAL A 66 -8.10 6.66 -4.54
C VAL A 66 -6.85 5.78 -4.43
N LEU A 67 -5.85 6.20 -3.66
CA LEU A 67 -4.60 5.44 -3.51
C LEU A 67 -4.82 4.07 -2.85
N THR A 68 -5.86 3.97 -2.02
CA THR A 68 -6.19 2.75 -1.27
C THR A 68 -7.22 1.87 -1.98
N SER A 69 -7.81 2.30 -3.10
CA SER A 69 -8.89 1.58 -3.82
C SER A 69 -8.41 0.43 -4.70
N GLN A 70 -7.38 -0.30 -4.28
CA GLN A 70 -6.85 -1.43 -5.03
C GLN A 70 -7.79 -2.64 -4.98
N SER A 71 -7.87 -3.38 -6.08
CA SER A 71 -8.72 -4.58 -6.20
C SER A 71 -8.31 -5.66 -5.18
N GLY A 72 -9.30 -6.24 -4.48
CA GLY A 72 -9.07 -7.35 -3.55
C GLY A 72 -8.60 -6.95 -2.14
N VAL A 73 -8.44 -5.65 -1.85
CA VAL A 73 -8.00 -5.16 -0.53
C VAL A 73 -8.98 -4.19 0.12
N ARG A 74 -10.29 -4.31 -0.20
CA ARG A 74 -11.37 -3.46 0.37
C ARG A 74 -11.29 -3.36 1.89
N TYR A 75 -11.03 -4.46 2.58
CA TYR A 75 -10.86 -4.48 4.04
C TYR A 75 -9.72 -3.56 4.50
N LYS A 76 -8.55 -3.62 3.84
CA LYS A 76 -7.41 -2.75 4.18
C LYS A 76 -7.75 -1.29 3.91
N GLN A 77 -8.40 -1.01 2.78
CA GLN A 77 -8.86 0.34 2.43
C GLN A 77 -9.75 0.94 3.54
N TYR A 78 -10.75 0.18 4.00
CA TYR A 78 -11.63 0.61 5.08
C TYR A 78 -10.86 0.95 6.36
N TRP A 79 -9.96 0.08 6.81
CA TRP A 79 -9.17 0.34 8.01
C TRP A 79 -8.22 1.52 7.88
N THR A 80 -7.64 1.72 6.69
CA THR A 80 -6.81 2.90 6.43
C THR A 80 -7.64 4.18 6.52
N ILE A 81 -8.79 4.23 5.85
CA ILE A 81 -9.66 5.41 5.86
C ILE A 81 -10.18 5.70 7.27
N ARG A 82 -10.64 4.67 7.98
CA ARG A 82 -11.08 4.80 9.38
C ARG A 82 -9.97 5.30 10.28
N ALA A 83 -8.75 4.79 10.14
CA ALA A 83 -7.61 5.25 10.93
C ALA A 83 -7.26 6.71 10.63
N MET A 84 -7.30 7.15 9.37
CA MET A 84 -7.04 8.55 9.01
C MET A 84 -8.11 9.49 9.55
N ARG A 85 -9.37 9.06 9.53
CA ARG A 85 -10.50 9.79 10.13
C ARG A 85 -10.34 9.96 11.64
N GLU A 86 -10.01 8.89 12.37
CA GLU A 86 -9.79 8.97 13.82
C GLU A 86 -8.56 9.81 14.18
N ARG A 87 -7.48 9.72 13.40
CA ARG A 87 -6.29 10.59 13.58
C ARG A 87 -6.63 12.07 13.35
N ALA A 88 -7.47 12.38 12.36
CA ALA A 88 -7.96 13.73 12.14
C ALA A 88 -8.85 14.19 13.32
N ALA A 89 -9.75 13.33 13.80
CA ALA A 89 -10.66 13.60 14.91
C ALA A 89 -9.92 13.93 16.22
N HIS A 90 -8.79 13.28 16.47
CA HIS A 90 -7.99 13.45 17.69
C HIS A 90 -6.74 14.33 17.51
N HIS A 91 -6.59 15.01 16.38
CA HIS A 91 -5.42 15.84 16.13
C HIS A 91 -5.37 17.03 17.11
N PRO A 92 -4.26 17.26 17.84
CA PRO A 92 -4.17 18.29 18.89
C PRO A 92 -4.38 19.72 18.35
N SER A 93 -4.08 19.95 17.08
CA SER A 93 -4.30 21.22 16.39
C SER A 93 -5.21 20.99 15.19
N GLN A 94 -6.47 20.69 15.45
CA GLN A 94 -7.47 20.46 14.41
C GLN A 94 -7.77 21.75 13.63
N THR A 95 -7.52 21.72 12.32
CA THR A 95 -7.85 22.84 11.42
C THR A 95 -9.22 22.65 10.79
N LYS A 96 -9.77 23.70 10.19
CA LYS A 96 -11.00 23.60 9.40
C LYS A 96 -10.83 22.62 8.22
N SER A 97 -9.67 22.65 7.56
CA SER A 97 -9.37 21.75 6.44
C SER A 97 -9.35 20.27 6.86
N MET A 98 -8.91 19.95 8.07
CA MET A 98 -8.98 18.59 8.61
C MET A 98 -10.43 18.14 8.85
N ARG A 99 -11.33 19.06 9.23
CA ARG A 99 -12.77 18.73 9.36
C ARG A 99 -13.39 18.44 8.00
N GLU A 100 -13.03 19.22 6.99
CA GLU A 100 -13.45 18.96 5.60
C GLU A 100 -12.92 17.61 5.10
N ALA A 101 -11.70 17.21 5.51
CA ALA A 101 -11.17 15.87 5.25
C ALA A 101 -11.98 14.77 5.97
N MET A 102 -12.41 15.01 7.21
CA MET A 102 -13.25 14.07 7.96
C MET A 102 -14.61 13.87 7.29
N GLU A 103 -15.25 14.94 6.78
CA GLU A 103 -16.52 14.85 6.03
C GLU A 103 -16.39 13.88 4.86
N VAL A 104 -15.31 13.98 4.07
CA VAL A 104 -15.05 13.06 2.94
C VAL A 104 -14.97 11.60 3.40
N PHE A 105 -14.29 11.33 4.52
CA PHE A 105 -14.19 9.97 5.05
C PHE A 105 -15.51 9.47 5.63
N ASP A 106 -16.26 10.33 6.33
CA ASP A 106 -17.56 10.01 6.93
C ASP A 106 -18.62 9.76 5.84
N ASP A 107 -18.53 10.41 4.68
CA ASP A 107 -19.37 10.13 3.51
C ASP A 107 -19.00 8.79 2.84
N TRP A 108 -17.70 8.46 2.78
CA TRP A 108 -17.23 7.24 2.14
C TRP A 108 -17.48 5.98 2.97
N ILE A 109 -17.33 6.04 4.30
CA ILE A 109 -17.43 4.87 5.20
C ILE A 109 -18.77 4.11 5.07
N PRO A 110 -19.94 4.75 5.03
CA PRO A 110 -21.22 4.07 4.83
C PRO A 110 -21.32 3.36 3.48
N SER A 111 -20.72 3.92 2.41
CA SER A 111 -20.69 3.30 1.07
C SER A 111 -19.87 1.99 1.03
N TYR A 112 -19.12 1.71 2.09
CA TYR A 112 -18.34 0.49 2.22
C TYR A 112 -19.19 -0.75 2.58
N GLN A 113 -20.38 -0.58 3.18
CA GLN A 113 -21.25 -1.67 3.64
C GLN A 113 -21.72 -2.59 2.51
#